data_AF-A0A926AWG2-F1
#
_entry.id   AF-A0A926AWG2-F1
#
_cell.length_a   1.000
_cell.length_b   1.000
_cell.length_c   1.000
_cell.angle_alpha   90.00
_cell.angle_beta   90.00
_cell.angle_gamma   90.00
#
_symmetry.space_group_name_H-M   'P 1'
#
loop_
_entity.id
_entity.type
_entity.pdbx_description
1 polymer ?
#
loop_
_entity_poly.entity_id
_entity_poly.type
_entity_poly.pdbx_seq_one_letter_code
_entity_poly.pdbx_strand_id
1 'polypeptide(L)'
;MVESFRPAYNPASRRDCHHEGLDMSVISRHESLPGAYTLRTELWLPREIREVFDFFADAHRLEEITPPWLHFHVLTPKPVPMFAGT
;
A
#
# COMPACT_ATOMS: atom_id res chain seq x y z
N MET A 1 10.64 -2.45 -25.05
CA MET A 1 11.59 -1.76 -24.16
C MET A 1 10.83 -0.65 -23.48
N VAL A 2 10.20 -0.94 -22.34
CA VAL A 2 9.42 0.07 -21.60
C VAL A 2 10.35 0.81 -20.66
N GLU A 3 10.45 2.09 -20.94
CA GLU A 3 11.31 3.07 -20.33
C GLU A 3 10.93 3.27 -18.87
N SER A 4 11.92 3.17 -18.00
CA SER A 4 11.79 3.37 -16.57
C SER A 4 11.47 4.83 -16.30
N PHE A 5 10.18 5.18 -16.16
CA PHE A 5 9.79 6.46 -15.61
C PHE A 5 10.06 6.43 -14.10
N ARG A 6 11.33 6.58 -13.71
CA ARG A 6 11.70 7.00 -12.36
C ARG A 6 11.52 8.51 -12.33
N PRO A 7 10.49 9.05 -11.68
CA PRO A 7 10.46 10.49 -11.47
C PRO A 7 11.73 10.82 -10.68
N ALA A 8 12.51 11.78 -11.16
CA ALA A 8 13.65 12.28 -10.43
C ALA A 8 13.16 12.70 -9.03
N TYR A 9 13.70 12.04 -8.01
CA TYR A 9 13.50 12.42 -6.61
C TYR A 9 13.76 13.92 -6.48
N ASN A 10 12.69 14.70 -6.29
CA ASN A 10 12.77 16.15 -6.17
C ASN A 10 12.80 16.52 -4.69
N PRO A 11 13.95 16.90 -4.11
CA PRO A 11 14.04 17.28 -2.71
C PRO A 11 13.32 18.61 -2.39
N ALA A 12 12.88 19.37 -3.40
CA ALA A 12 12.25 20.68 -3.20
C ALA A 12 10.74 20.63 -2.88
N SER A 13 10.08 19.46 -2.97
CA SER A 13 8.72 19.24 -2.44
C SER A 13 8.71 18.97 -0.92
N ARG A 14 9.87 19.01 -0.27
CA ARG A 14 10.10 18.70 1.15
C ARG A 14 9.87 19.89 2.11
N ARG A 15 9.11 20.89 1.69
CA ARG A 15 8.70 22.02 2.55
C ARG A 15 7.24 21.75 2.90
N ASP A 16 6.87 20.91 3.87
CA ASP A 16 6.92 21.19 5.31
C ASP A 16 6.57 19.92 6.11
N CYS A 17 7.30 18.81 5.93
CA CYS A 17 7.12 17.62 6.75
C CYS A 17 8.35 17.42 7.63
N HIS A 18 8.31 17.98 8.84
CA HIS A 18 9.16 17.52 9.94
C HIS A 18 8.77 16.07 10.26
N HIS A 19 9.43 15.09 9.64
CA HIS A 19 9.26 13.68 9.93
C HIS A 19 10.46 13.19 10.74
N GLU A 20 10.53 13.65 11.99
CA GLU A 20 11.34 13.03 13.03
C GLU A 20 10.68 11.66 13.33
N GLY A 21 11.21 10.58 12.72
CA GLY A 21 10.77 9.21 12.98
C GLY A 21 9.88 8.61 11.90
N LEU A 22 10.47 8.22 10.77
CA LEU A 22 9.86 7.16 9.95
C LEU A 22 10.03 5.85 10.74
N ASP A 23 9.00 5.51 11.50
CA ASP A 23 8.93 4.34 12.36
C ASP A 23 9.26 3.08 11.53
N MET A 24 10.35 2.43 11.92
CA MET A 24 10.81 1.18 11.35
C MET A 24 9.68 0.16 11.44
N SER A 25 9.43 -0.62 10.39
CA SER A 25 8.45 -1.70 10.45
C SER A 25 8.66 -2.58 11.69
N VAL A 26 7.67 -2.61 12.59
CA VAL A 26 7.71 -3.37 13.86
C VAL A 26 6.86 -4.63 13.72
N ILE A 27 7.45 -5.77 14.07
CA ILE A 27 6.71 -7.03 14.24
C ILE A 27 6.64 -7.34 15.73
N SER A 28 5.43 -7.47 16.28
CA SER A 28 5.18 -7.80 17.69
C SER A 28 4.27 -9.03 17.81
N ARG A 29 4.18 -9.61 19.01
CA ARG A 29 3.19 -10.67 19.30
C ARG A 29 1.80 -10.03 19.43
N HIS A 30 0.78 -10.70 18.91
CA HIS A 30 -0.59 -10.23 19.05
C HIS A 30 -1.06 -10.34 20.51
N GLU A 31 -1.67 -9.29 21.04
CA GLU A 31 -1.98 -9.16 22.47
C GLU A 31 -3.00 -10.20 22.95
N SER A 32 -3.99 -10.52 22.11
CA SER A 32 -5.14 -11.36 22.49
C SER A 32 -5.21 -12.71 21.78
N LEU A 33 -4.36 -12.96 20.78
CA LEU A 33 -4.42 -14.17 19.94
C LEU A 33 -3.13 -14.97 20.08
N PRO A 34 -3.15 -16.12 20.79
CA PRO A 34 -1.99 -16.98 20.92
C PRO A 34 -1.46 -17.42 19.55
N GLY A 35 -0.15 -17.27 19.34
CA GLY A 35 0.51 -17.66 18.09
C GLY A 35 0.36 -16.66 16.94
N ALA A 36 -0.34 -15.53 17.12
CA ALA A 36 -0.44 -14.48 16.11
C ALA A 36 0.61 -13.37 16.30
N TYR A 37 0.88 -12.63 15.23
CA TYR A 37 1.81 -11.50 15.18
C TYR A 37 1.13 -10.27 14.59
N THR A 38 1.58 -9.09 15.02
CA THR A 38 1.16 -7.78 14.49
C THR A 38 2.32 -7.17 13.72
N LEU A 39 2.07 -6.73 12.49
CA LEU A 39 3.00 -5.93 11.69
C LEU A 39 2.50 -4.48 11.65
N ARG A 40 3.28 -3.55 12.18
CA ARG A 40 3.07 -2.10 12.02
C ARG A 40 4.11 -1.57 11.05
N THR A 41 3.67 -0.93 9.98
CA THR A 41 4.55 -0.35 8.96
C THR A 41 3.87 0.86 8.32
N GLU A 42 4.67 1.83 7.88
CA GLU A 42 4.20 3.04 7.21
C GLU A 42 4.99 3.23 5.91
N LEU A 43 4.30 3.69 4.86
CA LEU A 43 4.89 3.92 3.55
C LEU A 43 4.44 5.27 3.00
N TRP A 44 5.39 6.10 2.61
CA TRP A 44 5.12 7.33 1.87
C TRP A 44 5.11 7.06 0.35
N LEU A 45 4.11 7.58 -0.35
CA LEU A 45 3.97 7.47 -1.80
C LEU A 45 3.97 8.86 -2.44
N PRO A 46 4.76 9.10 -3.51
CA PRO A 46 4.79 10.37 -4.23
C PRO A 46 3.61 10.51 -5.20
N ARG A 47 2.38 10.20 -4.77
CA ARG A 47 1.17 10.23 -5.61
C ARG A 47 0.04 10.98 -4.93
N GLU A 48 -0.88 11.51 -5.73
CA GLU A 48 -2.09 12.17 -5.24
C GLU A 48 -2.98 11.19 -4.48
N ILE A 49 -3.61 11.66 -3.41
CA ILE A 49 -4.45 10.81 -2.56
C ILE A 49 -5.58 10.13 -3.34
N ARG A 50 -6.21 10.87 -4.27
CA ARG A 50 -7.29 10.34 -5.13
C ARG A 50 -6.80 9.16 -5.97
N GLU A 51 -5.60 9.27 -6.53
CA GLU A 51 -5.03 8.20 -7.36
C GLU A 51 -4.77 6.93 -6.56
N VAL A 52 -4.27 7.09 -5.32
CA VAL A 52 -4.04 5.97 -4.41
C VAL A 52 -5.37 5.30 -4.05
N PHE A 53 -6.39 6.07 -3.70
CA PHE A 53 -7.72 5.51 -3.39
C PHE A 53 -8.38 4.84 -4.59
N ASP A 54 -8.32 5.45 -5.79
CA ASP A 54 -8.85 4.87 -7.03
C ASP A 54 -8.15 3.55 -7.38
N PHE A 55 -6.86 3.42 -7.04
CA PHE A 55 -6.13 2.17 -7.18
C PHE A 55 -6.67 1.07 -6.25
N PHE A 56 -6.85 1.36 -4.97
CA PHE A 56 -7.37 0.38 -4.02
C PHE A 56 -8.87 0.12 -4.14
N ALA A 57 -9.61 0.94 -4.89
CA ALA A 57 -11.02 0.74 -5.19
C ALA A 57 -11.28 -0.38 -6.21
N ASP A 58 -10.26 -0.85 -6.95
CA ASP A 58 -10.36 -2.04 -7.80
C ASP A 58 -9.69 -3.24 -7.10
N ALA A 59 -10.50 -4.17 -6.59
CA ALA A 59 -10.01 -5.34 -5.87
C ALA A 59 -9.00 -6.18 -6.68
N HIS A 60 -9.10 -6.19 -8.01
CA HIS A 60 -8.17 -6.93 -8.86
C HIS A 60 -6.77 -6.31 -8.91
N ARG A 61 -6.60 -5.03 -8.55
CA ARG A 61 -5.27 -4.40 -8.47
C ARG A 61 -4.47 -4.85 -7.24
N LEU A 62 -5.12 -5.49 -6.26
CA LEU A 62 -4.42 -6.09 -5.13
C LEU A 62 -3.48 -7.21 -5.58
N GLU A 63 -3.86 -7.97 -6.61
CA GLU A 63 -3.01 -9.02 -7.20
C GLU A 63 -1.72 -8.42 -7.81
N GLU A 64 -1.79 -7.23 -8.40
CA GLU A 64 -0.64 -6.56 -9.02
C GLU A 64 0.41 -6.09 -8.00
N ILE A 65 -0.03 -5.66 -6.81
CA ILE A 65 0.88 -5.17 -5.75
C ILE A 65 1.35 -6.29 -4.81
N THR A 66 0.70 -7.46 -4.84
CA THR A 66 1.14 -8.61 -4.08
C THR A 66 2.35 -9.27 -4.74
N PRO A 67 3.40 -9.60 -3.99
CA PRO A 67 4.53 -10.33 -4.54
C PRO A 67 4.10 -11.68 -5.17
N PRO A 68 4.65 -12.07 -6.34
CA PRO A 68 4.20 -13.27 -7.06
C PRO A 68 4.30 -14.58 -6.28
N TRP A 69 5.24 -14.68 -5.33
CA TRP A 69 5.41 -15.86 -4.48
C TRP A 69 4.25 -16.10 -3.51
N LEU A 70 3.35 -15.12 -3.33
CA LEU A 70 2.15 -15.27 -2.52
C LEU A 70 1.02 -16.00 -3.27
N HIS A 71 1.09 -16.07 -4.61
CA HIS A 71 0.05 -16.66 -5.46
C HIS A 71 -1.36 -16.14 -5.13
N PHE A 72 -1.46 -14.84 -4.84
CA PHE A 72 -2.73 -14.19 -4.53
C PHE A 72 -3.58 -14.09 -5.80
N HIS A 73 -4.85 -14.49 -5.74
CA HIS A 73 -5.77 -14.43 -6.86
C HIS A 73 -7.15 -13.96 -6.44
N VAL A 74 -7.73 -13.03 -7.18
CA VAL A 74 -9.13 -12.61 -6.99
C VAL A 74 -10.04 -13.55 -7.79
N LEU A 75 -10.75 -14.43 -7.08
CA LEU A 75 -11.62 -15.43 -7.71
C LEU A 75 -12.94 -14.85 -8.22
N THR A 76 -13.36 -13.69 -7.71
CA THR A 76 -14.60 -13.03 -8.11
C THR A 76 -14.47 -12.47 -9.54
N PRO A 77 -15.39 -12.81 -10.46
CA PRO A 77 -15.39 -12.24 -11.80
C PRO A 77 -15.58 -10.73 -11.82
N LYS A 78 -15.05 -10.05 -12.84
CA LYS A 78 -15.30 -8.62 -13.05
C LYS A 78 -16.72 -8.36 -13.60
N PRO A 79 -17.35 -7.23 -13.25
CA PRO A 79 -16.88 -6.21 -12.31
C PRO A 79 -17.23 -6.54 -10.84
N VAL A 80 -16.36 -6.16 -9.90
CA VAL A 80 -16.66 -6.20 -8.46
C VAL A 80 -17.16 -4.80 -8.05
N PRO A 81 -18.45 -4.63 -7.73
CA PRO A 81 -18.97 -3.33 -7.32
C PRO A 81 -18.48 -2.99 -5.91
N MET A 82 -17.87 -1.82 -5.75
CA MET A 82 -17.40 -1.29 -4.46
C MET A 82 -18.28 -0.11 -4.01
N PHE A 83 -18.53 -0.02 -2.71
CA PHE A 83 -19.37 1.01 -2.11
C PHE A 83 -18.69 1.58 -0.87
N ALA A 84 -19.03 2.83 -0.53
CA ALA A 84 -18.53 3.45 0.70
C ALA A 84 -19.01 2.65 1.93
N GLY A 85 -18.08 2.35 2.84
CA GLY A 85 -18.41 1.80 4.16
C GLY A 85 -19.10 2.87 5.03
N THR A 86 -19.94 2.43 5.97
CA THR A 86 -20.63 3.27 6.97
C THR A 86 -19.95 3.21 8.32
#